data_AF-A0A517VZ35-F1
#
_entry.id   AF-A0A517VZ35-F1
#
_cell.length_a   1.000
_cell.length_b   1.000
_cell.length_c   1.000
_cell.angle_alpha   90.00
_cell.angle_beta   90.00
_cell.angle_gamma   90.00
#
_symmetry.space_group_name_H-M   'P 1'
#
loop_
_entity.id
_entity.type
_entity.pdbx_description
1 polymer ?
#
loop_
_entity_poly.entity_id
_entity_poly.type
_entity_poly.pdbx_seq_one_letter_code
_entity_poly.pdbx_strand_id
1 'polypeptide(L)'
;MSTTARKEELPQGLSVLGNTLLFLGLGIFALSLTGTSWLPFTMPRSWFQNPTVWKLLALCLSFGGIAILKQISSSEMKEGERKYQPQQTRDWIPEVPGQRFETLTVYTKENCPLCEEATEILEDYAAYLPQAELIDIYSDPALVEKFGTCVPVVLIDGKIRFRGRINEVLLRRLIVASPARELLKKSCGCNKQGCGCKPEPTQLKSSGCGSNCRCA
;
A
#
# COMPACT_ATOMS: atom_id res chain seq x y z
N MET A 1 21.42 15.85 17.32
CA MET A 1 20.75 14.93 18.28
C MET A 1 19.64 14.25 17.51
N SER A 2 19.98 13.16 16.83
CA SER A 2 19.07 12.45 15.93
C SER A 2 18.84 11.08 16.54
N THR A 3 17.66 10.87 17.08
CA THR A 3 17.22 9.59 17.63
C THR A 3 16.93 8.65 16.46
N THR A 4 17.93 7.88 16.05
CA THR A 4 17.73 6.76 15.15
C THR A 4 16.93 5.69 15.89
N ALA A 5 15.62 5.66 15.62
CA ALA A 5 14.74 4.56 15.97
C ALA A 5 15.27 3.29 15.28
N ARG A 6 15.94 2.46 16.07
CA ARG A 6 16.35 1.11 15.70
C ARG A 6 15.07 0.32 15.42
N LYS A 7 14.78 0.04 14.15
CA LYS A 7 13.86 -1.05 13.77
C LYS A 7 14.39 -2.30 14.47
N GLU A 8 13.68 -2.76 15.49
CA GLU A 8 13.88 -4.11 16.01
C GLU A 8 13.47 -5.07 14.90
N GLU A 9 14.47 -5.60 14.20
CA GLU A 9 14.34 -6.78 13.36
C GLU A 9 13.70 -7.88 14.24
N LEU A 10 12.43 -8.17 13.99
CA LEU A 10 11.70 -9.24 14.67
C LEU A 10 12.50 -10.54 14.46
N PRO A 11 12.98 -11.21 15.52
CA PRO A 11 13.88 -12.34 15.37
C PRO A 11 13.19 -13.44 14.56
N GLN A 12 13.84 -13.87 13.47
CA GLN A 12 13.37 -14.90 12.54
C GLN A 12 13.01 -16.25 13.21
N GLY A 13 13.29 -16.43 14.50
CA GLY A 13 12.91 -17.58 15.31
C GLY A 13 11.54 -17.49 16.00
N LEU A 14 10.83 -16.36 15.97
CA LEU A 14 9.58 -16.21 16.74
C LEU A 14 8.42 -17.05 16.18
N SER A 15 8.36 -17.25 14.86
CA SER A 15 7.39 -18.15 14.20
C SER A 15 7.71 -19.63 14.49
N VAL A 16 8.99 -19.99 14.50
CA VAL A 16 9.48 -21.31 14.91
C VAL A 16 9.14 -21.57 16.37
N LEU A 17 9.32 -20.58 17.25
CA LEU A 17 8.94 -20.64 18.66
C LEU A 17 7.43 -20.83 18.82
N GLY A 18 6.60 -20.07 18.10
CA GLY A 18 5.14 -20.18 18.15
C GLY A 18 4.64 -21.56 17.71
N ASN A 19 5.15 -22.08 16.59
CA ASN A 19 4.80 -23.41 16.10
C ASN A 19 5.27 -24.52 17.04
N THR A 20 6.52 -24.47 17.50
CA THR A 20 7.07 -25.47 18.43
C THR A 20 6.28 -25.54 19.73
N LEU A 21 5.88 -24.40 20.29
CA LEU A 21 5.08 -24.32 21.50
C LEU A 21 3.66 -24.88 21.31
N LEU A 22 3.02 -24.56 20.18
CA LEU A 22 1.69 -25.05 19.83
C LEU A 22 1.71 -26.58 19.64
N PHE A 23 2.63 -27.11 18.85
CA PHE A 23 2.73 -28.56 18.60
C PHE A 23 3.10 -29.34 19.87
N LEU A 24 3.97 -28.80 20.74
CA LEU A 24 4.25 -29.40 22.05
C LEU A 24 3.01 -29.43 22.95
N GLY A 25 2.26 -28.33 23.03
CA GLY A 25 1.03 -28.26 23.81
C GLY A 25 -0.03 -29.26 23.32
N LEU A 26 -0.24 -29.34 22.00
CA LEU A 26 -1.21 -30.24 21.39
C LEU A 26 -0.80 -31.71 21.55
N GLY A 27 0.49 -32.02 21.44
CA GLY A 27 1.03 -33.36 21.69
C GLY A 27 0.82 -33.84 23.12
N ILE A 28 1.09 -32.99 24.12
CA ILE A 28 0.85 -33.32 25.54
C ILE A 28 -0.65 -33.49 25.81
N PHE A 29 -1.50 -32.64 25.22
CA PHE A 29 -2.95 -32.74 25.34
C PHE A 29 -3.48 -34.05 24.73
N ALA A 30 -3.00 -34.41 23.53
CA ALA A 30 -3.36 -35.65 22.86
C ALA A 30 -2.94 -36.88 23.67
N LEU A 31 -1.71 -36.94 24.17
CA LEU A 31 -1.21 -38.01 25.04
C LEU A 31 -2.03 -38.15 26.34
N SER A 32 -2.56 -37.06 26.86
CA SER A 32 -3.43 -37.06 28.03
C SER A 32 -4.81 -37.68 27.73
N LEU A 33 -5.30 -37.59 26.48
CA LEU A 33 -6.60 -38.11 26.05
C LEU A 33 -6.53 -39.57 25.57
N THR A 34 -5.51 -39.92 24.77
CA THR A 34 -5.40 -41.25 24.15
C THR A 34 -4.75 -42.28 25.08
N GLY A 35 -4.15 -41.82 26.19
CA GLY A 35 -3.38 -42.65 27.09
C GLY A 35 -2.00 -43.02 26.52
N THR A 36 -1.17 -43.64 27.35
CA THR A 36 0.25 -43.89 27.05
C THR A 36 0.54 -45.36 26.73
N SER A 37 -0.49 -46.17 26.48
CA SER A 37 -0.40 -47.62 26.29
C SER A 37 0.38 -48.04 25.03
N TRP A 38 0.52 -47.14 24.06
CA TRP A 38 1.20 -47.40 22.79
C TRP A 38 2.68 -46.95 22.77
N LEU A 39 3.19 -46.32 23.83
CA LEU A 39 4.57 -45.81 23.84
C LEU A 39 5.59 -46.88 24.29
N PRO A 40 6.77 -46.93 23.65
CA PRO A 40 7.84 -47.87 24.00
C PRO A 40 8.60 -47.48 25.28
N PHE A 41 8.24 -46.38 25.93
CA PHE A 41 8.88 -45.84 27.13
C PHE A 41 7.86 -45.55 28.23
N THR A 42 8.29 -45.66 29.50
CA THR A 42 7.45 -45.40 30.67
C THR A 42 7.40 -43.91 31.00
N MET A 43 6.21 -43.37 31.19
CA MET A 43 6.05 -41.96 31.60
C MET A 43 6.53 -41.70 33.03
N PRO A 44 6.95 -40.47 33.35
CA PRO A 44 7.29 -40.07 34.73
C PRO A 44 6.12 -40.28 35.68
N ARG A 45 6.40 -40.62 36.95
CA ARG A 45 5.35 -40.85 37.97
C ARG A 45 4.38 -39.68 38.14
N SER A 46 4.84 -38.44 37.94
CA SER A 46 4.01 -37.23 38.03
C SER A 46 2.89 -37.18 36.99
N TRP A 47 3.04 -37.87 35.85
CA TRP A 47 2.03 -37.97 34.79
C TRP A 47 0.73 -38.63 35.28
N PHE A 48 0.86 -39.68 36.10
CA PHE A 48 -0.28 -40.42 36.65
C PHE A 48 -0.78 -39.83 37.97
N GLN A 49 0.12 -39.28 38.79
CA GLN A 49 -0.24 -38.79 40.12
C GLN A 49 -1.01 -37.46 40.07
N ASN A 50 -0.69 -36.58 39.13
CA ASN A 50 -1.31 -35.26 39.01
C ASN A 50 -1.67 -34.93 37.54
N PRO A 51 -2.68 -35.62 36.96
CA PRO A 51 -3.05 -35.44 35.55
C PRO A 51 -3.53 -34.01 35.24
N THR A 52 -4.07 -33.30 36.23
CA THR A 52 -4.55 -31.92 36.10
C THR A 52 -3.41 -30.94 35.80
N VAL A 53 -2.23 -31.13 36.38
CA VAL A 53 -1.07 -30.25 36.18
C VAL A 53 -0.62 -30.29 34.71
N TRP A 54 -0.55 -31.49 34.13
CA TRP A 54 -0.18 -31.68 32.73
C TRP A 54 -1.22 -31.14 31.75
N LYS A 55 -2.52 -31.26 32.06
CA LYS A 55 -3.59 -30.66 31.26
C LYS A 55 -3.55 -29.12 31.27
N LEU A 56 -3.30 -28.51 32.43
CA LEU A 56 -3.16 -27.06 32.55
C LEU A 56 -1.92 -26.55 31.81
N LEU A 57 -0.80 -27.28 31.90
CA LEU A 57 0.42 -26.98 31.14
C LEU A 57 0.16 -27.03 29.62
N ALA A 58 -0.51 -28.08 29.14
CA ALA A 58 -0.85 -28.25 27.73
C ALA A 58 -1.77 -27.12 27.20
N LEU A 59 -2.76 -26.73 28.00
CA LEU A 59 -3.67 -25.63 27.68
C LEU A 59 -2.91 -24.30 27.63
N CYS A 60 -2.07 -24.02 28.63
CA CYS A 60 -1.27 -22.79 28.67
C CYS A 60 -0.31 -22.68 27.47
N LEU A 61 0.38 -23.76 27.11
CA LEU A 61 1.27 -23.83 25.93
C LEU A 61 0.51 -23.63 24.62
N SER A 62 -0.67 -24.23 24.48
CA SER A 62 -1.49 -24.13 23.26
C SER A 62 -2.06 -22.72 23.08
N PHE A 63 -2.62 -22.13 24.14
CA PHE A 63 -3.14 -20.77 24.09
C PHE A 63 -2.03 -19.73 23.90
N GLY A 64 -0.87 -19.93 24.55
CA GLY A 64 0.31 -19.09 24.35
C GLY A 64 0.86 -19.16 22.93
N GLY A 65 0.98 -20.36 22.36
CA GLY A 65 1.41 -20.56 20.98
C GLY A 65 0.45 -19.91 19.97
N ILE A 66 -0.86 -20.08 20.16
CA ILE A 66 -1.89 -19.45 19.31
C ILE A 66 -1.83 -17.92 19.42
N ALA A 67 -1.68 -17.36 20.62
CA ALA A 67 -1.58 -15.91 20.81
C ALA A 67 -0.36 -15.32 20.10
N ILE A 68 0.80 -15.97 20.21
CA ILE A 68 2.05 -15.57 19.54
C ILE A 68 1.90 -15.65 18.01
N LEU A 69 1.37 -16.76 17.49
CA LEU A 69 1.17 -16.93 16.05
C LEU A 69 0.12 -15.96 15.49
N LYS A 70 -0.94 -15.66 16.26
CA LYS A 70 -1.96 -14.67 15.85
C LYS A 70 -1.36 -13.26 15.75
N GLN A 71 -0.46 -12.90 16.66
CA GLN A 71 0.26 -11.62 16.61
C GLN A 71 1.19 -11.54 15.40
N ILE A 72 1.92 -12.62 15.09
CA ILE A 72 2.82 -12.71 13.91
C ILE A 72 2.03 -12.70 12.60
N SER A 73 0.95 -13.47 12.49
CA SER A 73 0.12 -13.52 11.27
C SER A 73 -0.50 -12.16 10.93
N SER A 74 -0.86 -11.36 11.94
CA SER A 74 -1.40 -10.02 11.74
C SER A 74 -0.34 -9.04 11.20
N SER A 75 0.94 -9.23 11.56
CA SER A 75 2.06 -8.49 10.95
C SER A 75 2.40 -9.02 9.55
N GLU A 76 2.42 -10.34 9.34
CA GLU A 76 2.75 -10.95 8.06
C GLU A 76 1.68 -10.71 6.99
N MET A 77 0.39 -10.60 7.33
CA MET A 77 -0.65 -10.27 6.35
C MET A 77 -0.53 -8.83 5.83
N LYS A 78 -0.14 -7.87 6.68
CA LYS A 78 0.13 -6.49 6.24
C LYS A 78 1.35 -6.41 5.31
N GLU A 79 2.39 -7.21 5.56
CA GLU A 79 3.56 -7.30 4.65
C GLU A 79 3.29 -8.17 3.41
N GLY A 80 2.45 -9.20 3.53
CA GLY A 80 2.08 -10.13 2.47
C GLY A 80 1.19 -9.50 1.41
N GLU A 81 0.23 -8.67 1.81
CA GLU A 81 -0.55 -7.84 0.88
C GLU A 81 0.35 -6.83 0.15
N ARG A 82 1.37 -6.28 0.82
CA ARG A 82 2.41 -5.42 0.21
C ARG A 82 3.36 -6.20 -0.72
N LYS A 83 3.61 -7.50 -0.46
CA LYS A 83 4.43 -8.38 -1.31
C LYS A 83 3.67 -9.06 -2.46
N TYR A 84 2.33 -9.09 -2.42
CA TYR A 84 1.48 -9.50 -3.55
C TYR A 84 1.23 -8.34 -4.54
N GLN A 85 2.09 -7.32 -4.57
CA GLN A 85 2.32 -6.56 -5.79
C GLN A 85 3.25 -7.40 -6.69
N PRO A 86 2.78 -7.86 -7.87
CA PRO A 86 3.64 -8.63 -8.77
C PRO A 86 4.89 -7.81 -9.09
N GLN A 87 6.06 -8.46 -9.12
CA GLN A 87 7.39 -7.89 -9.43
C GLN A 87 7.40 -6.90 -10.62
N GLN A 88 6.41 -6.99 -11.49
CA GLN A 88 6.07 -6.07 -12.57
C GLN A 88 6.04 -4.57 -12.19
N THR A 89 5.88 -4.17 -10.93
CA THR A 89 5.95 -2.75 -10.52
C THR A 89 7.35 -2.15 -10.55
N ARG A 90 8.39 -2.94 -10.23
CA ARG A 90 9.77 -2.42 -10.16
C ARG A 90 10.43 -2.27 -11.53
N ASP A 91 9.95 -3.02 -12.52
CA ASP A 91 10.55 -3.04 -13.86
C ASP A 91 9.76 -2.21 -14.89
N TRP A 92 8.69 -1.52 -14.47
CA TRP A 92 7.84 -0.80 -15.40
C TRP A 92 8.35 0.63 -15.65
N ILE A 93 8.71 0.89 -16.90
CA ILE A 93 9.18 2.20 -17.38
C ILE A 93 8.50 2.46 -18.74
N PRO A 94 7.87 3.63 -18.95
CA PRO A 94 7.31 3.99 -20.26
C PRO A 94 8.44 4.34 -21.25
N GLU A 95 8.20 4.14 -22.55
CA GLU A 95 9.18 4.41 -23.62
C GLU A 95 9.71 5.85 -23.61
N VAL A 96 8.87 6.79 -23.19
CA VAL A 96 9.24 8.21 -23.06
C VAL A 96 9.28 8.58 -21.58
N PRO A 97 10.41 9.05 -21.04
CA PRO A 97 10.47 9.51 -19.65
C PRO A 97 9.81 10.89 -19.50
N GLY A 98 9.51 11.26 -18.24
CA GLY A 98 9.09 12.61 -17.87
C GLY A 98 7.65 12.74 -17.40
N GLN A 99 7.39 13.89 -16.77
CA GLN A 99 6.10 14.23 -16.16
C GLN A 99 4.99 14.36 -17.22
N ARG A 100 3.83 13.75 -16.93
CA ARG A 100 2.67 13.70 -17.86
C ARG A 100 1.52 14.64 -17.50
N PHE A 101 1.40 15.01 -16.23
CA PHE A 101 0.25 15.76 -15.69
C PHE A 101 0.66 17.05 -14.99
N GLU A 102 -0.28 17.99 -14.87
CA GLU A 102 -0.06 19.29 -14.22
C GLU A 102 -0.39 19.26 -12.73
N THR A 103 -1.53 18.69 -12.38
CA THR A 103 -2.05 18.70 -11.01
C THR A 103 -2.42 17.30 -10.56
N LEU A 104 -2.12 17.02 -9.29
CA LEU A 104 -2.51 15.80 -8.59
C LEU A 104 -3.06 16.19 -7.23
N THR A 105 -4.34 15.91 -7.00
CA THR A 105 -5.02 16.20 -5.73
C THR A 105 -5.58 14.90 -5.18
N VAL A 106 -5.36 14.64 -3.89
CA VAL A 106 -5.86 13.45 -3.21
C VAL A 106 -6.72 13.91 -2.04
N TYR A 107 -8.01 13.60 -2.12
CA TYR A 107 -8.90 13.76 -0.97
C TYR A 107 -8.68 12.61 -0.01
N THR A 108 -8.29 12.93 1.21
CA THR A 108 -7.95 11.98 2.28
C THR A 108 -8.78 12.27 3.53
N LYS A 109 -8.63 11.43 4.55
CA LYS A 109 -9.15 11.66 5.89
C LYS A 109 -8.16 11.13 6.92
N GLU A 110 -8.25 11.65 8.14
CA GLU A 110 -7.47 11.16 9.26
C GLU A 110 -7.70 9.65 9.53
N ASN A 111 -6.62 8.96 9.93
CA ASN A 111 -6.64 7.56 10.35
C ASN A 111 -7.23 6.60 9.28
N CYS A 112 -6.77 6.77 8.03
CA CYS A 112 -7.25 6.02 6.86
C CYS A 112 -6.12 5.19 6.22
N PRO A 113 -6.04 3.87 6.49
CA PRO A 113 -5.01 3.00 5.92
C PRO A 113 -5.02 2.96 4.37
N LEU A 114 -6.20 3.04 3.76
CA LEU A 114 -6.34 3.08 2.31
C LEU A 114 -5.77 4.38 1.70
N CYS A 115 -5.81 5.47 2.44
CA CYS A 115 -5.32 6.76 2.01
C CYS A 115 -3.77 6.81 2.08
N GLU A 116 -3.19 6.18 3.09
CA GLU A 116 -1.75 5.92 3.19
C GLU A 116 -1.27 5.06 2.00
N GLU A 117 -1.93 3.93 1.74
CA GLU A 117 -1.64 3.05 0.60
C GLU A 117 -1.70 3.80 -0.74
N ALA A 118 -2.72 4.63 -0.93
CA ALA A 118 -2.85 5.44 -2.14
C ALA A 118 -1.71 6.45 -2.30
N THR A 119 -1.25 7.05 -1.20
CA THR A 119 -0.16 8.04 -1.23
C THR A 119 1.18 7.36 -1.52
N GLU A 120 1.46 6.21 -0.88
CA GLU A 120 2.64 5.38 -1.15
C GLU A 120 2.71 5.01 -2.64
N ILE A 121 1.60 4.53 -3.22
CA ILE A 121 1.54 4.20 -4.65
C ILE A 121 1.83 5.43 -5.50
N LEU A 122 1.24 6.59 -5.23
CA LEU A 122 1.45 7.78 -6.05
C LEU A 122 2.91 8.29 -5.98
N GLU A 123 3.56 8.16 -4.81
CA GLU A 123 4.97 8.50 -4.62
C GLU A 123 5.91 7.60 -5.42
N ASP A 124 5.61 6.30 -5.55
CA ASP A 124 6.36 5.37 -6.39
C ASP A 124 6.39 5.80 -7.87
N TYR A 125 5.38 6.56 -8.33
CA TYR A 125 5.29 7.11 -9.69
C TYR A 125 5.59 8.62 -9.76
N ALA A 126 6.23 9.22 -8.76
CA ALA A 126 6.55 10.66 -8.72
C ALA A 126 7.42 11.14 -9.89
N ALA A 127 8.12 10.25 -10.59
CA ALA A 127 8.85 10.59 -11.82
C ALA A 127 7.93 10.99 -13.00
N TYR A 128 6.66 10.55 -12.98
CA TYR A 128 5.68 10.76 -14.04
C TYR A 128 4.50 11.64 -13.61
N LEU A 129 4.27 11.74 -12.31
CA LEU A 129 3.19 12.50 -11.69
C LEU A 129 3.72 13.77 -11.01
N PRO A 130 2.94 14.87 -10.94
CA PRO A 130 3.25 16.01 -10.08
C PRO A 130 3.19 15.61 -8.60
N GLN A 131 3.72 16.48 -7.74
CA GLN A 131 3.55 16.35 -6.29
C GLN A 131 2.06 16.31 -5.92
N ALA A 132 1.67 15.35 -5.08
CA ALA A 132 0.31 15.20 -4.61
C ALA A 132 -0.05 16.28 -3.58
N GLU A 133 -1.14 16.99 -3.82
CA GLU A 133 -1.78 17.87 -2.84
C GLU A 133 -2.80 17.06 -2.03
N LEU A 134 -2.56 16.89 -0.74
CA LEU A 134 -3.45 16.17 0.16
C LEU A 134 -4.48 17.13 0.77
N ILE A 135 -5.77 16.84 0.57
CA ILE A 135 -6.86 17.65 1.10
C ILE A 135 -7.71 16.77 2.03
N ASP A 136 -7.83 17.17 3.29
CA ASP A 136 -8.74 16.51 4.23
C ASP A 136 -10.20 16.83 3.88
N ILE A 137 -11.01 15.80 3.67
CA ILE A 137 -12.44 15.97 3.40
C ILE A 137 -13.20 16.63 4.55
N TYR A 138 -12.71 16.54 5.80
CA TYR A 138 -13.35 17.17 6.95
C TYR A 138 -13.18 18.69 6.99
N SER A 139 -12.33 19.26 6.11
CA SER A 139 -12.17 20.72 5.98
C SER A 139 -13.40 21.42 5.39
N ASP A 140 -14.24 20.72 4.62
CA ASP A 140 -15.44 21.26 3.99
C ASP A 140 -16.60 20.25 4.06
N PRO A 141 -17.75 20.60 4.67
CA PRO A 141 -18.92 19.71 4.73
C PRO A 141 -19.41 19.26 3.34
N ALA A 142 -19.21 20.04 2.28
CA ALA A 142 -19.58 19.65 0.92
C ALA A 142 -18.68 18.52 0.37
N LEU A 143 -17.42 18.43 0.81
CA LEU A 143 -16.53 17.32 0.46
C LEU A 143 -16.90 16.04 1.22
N VAL A 144 -17.30 16.17 2.49
CA VAL A 144 -17.81 15.03 3.28
C VAL A 144 -19.04 14.41 2.62
N GLU A 145 -19.99 15.23 2.18
CA GLU A 145 -21.20 14.73 1.49
C GLU A 145 -20.85 14.01 0.18
N LYS A 146 -19.89 14.54 -0.59
CA LYS A 146 -19.51 13.98 -1.90
C LYS A 146 -18.62 12.74 -1.82
N PHE A 147 -17.70 12.69 -0.85
CA PHE A 147 -16.60 11.72 -0.83
C PHE A 147 -16.49 10.91 0.46
N GLY A 148 -17.33 11.16 1.47
CA GLY A 148 -17.23 10.54 2.79
C GLY A 148 -17.17 9.00 2.82
N THR A 149 -17.74 8.33 1.81
CA THR A 149 -17.77 6.87 1.68
C THR A 149 -16.74 6.29 0.71
N CYS A 150 -16.02 7.14 -0.03
CA CYS A 150 -15.17 6.71 -1.16
C CYS A 150 -13.74 7.25 -1.12
N VAL A 151 -13.31 7.84 0.01
CA VAL A 151 -11.91 8.23 0.21
C VAL A 151 -10.98 7.00 0.26
N PRO A 152 -9.76 7.06 -0.32
CA PRO A 152 -9.18 8.23 -0.98
C PRO A 152 -9.74 8.48 -2.38
N VAL A 153 -9.83 9.74 -2.79
CA VAL A 153 -10.25 10.13 -4.15
C VAL A 153 -9.13 10.89 -4.83
N VAL A 154 -8.64 10.37 -5.96
CA VAL A 154 -7.50 10.92 -6.69
C VAL A 154 -7.97 11.66 -7.93
N LEU A 155 -7.59 12.93 -8.03
CA LEU A 155 -7.86 13.82 -9.14
C LEU A 155 -6.54 14.11 -9.87
N ILE A 156 -6.56 13.93 -11.19
CA ILE A 156 -5.44 14.25 -12.07
C ILE A 156 -5.94 15.21 -13.14
N ASP A 157 -5.32 16.39 -13.23
CA ASP A 157 -5.75 17.53 -14.05
C ASP A 157 -7.23 17.88 -13.83
N GLY A 158 -7.64 17.93 -12.55
CA GLY A 158 -9.01 18.25 -12.14
C GLY A 158 -10.08 17.17 -12.43
N LYS A 159 -9.69 16.00 -12.97
CA LYS A 159 -10.59 14.88 -13.24
C LYS A 159 -10.38 13.75 -12.25
N ILE A 160 -11.45 13.23 -11.65
CA ILE A 160 -11.40 12.06 -10.77
C ILE A 160 -10.98 10.84 -11.60
N ARG A 161 -9.83 10.24 -11.27
CA ARG A 161 -9.31 9.03 -11.94
C ARG A 161 -9.50 7.79 -11.09
N PHE A 162 -9.39 7.92 -9.76
CA PHE A 162 -9.50 6.81 -8.82
C PHE A 162 -10.37 7.18 -7.63
N ARG A 163 -11.08 6.17 -7.11
CA ARG A 163 -11.86 6.22 -5.86
C ARG A 163 -11.56 4.94 -5.09
N GLY A 164 -11.25 5.06 -3.80
CA GLY A 164 -10.80 3.92 -3.00
C GLY A 164 -9.40 3.46 -3.41
N ARG A 165 -9.21 2.15 -3.60
CA ARG A 165 -7.90 1.58 -3.97
C ARG A 165 -7.47 1.99 -5.38
N ILE A 166 -6.20 2.35 -5.51
CA ILE A 166 -5.58 2.66 -6.80
C ILE A 166 -5.20 1.34 -7.49
N ASN A 167 -5.72 1.12 -8.70
CA ASN A 167 -5.25 0.03 -9.54
C ASN A 167 -4.04 0.51 -10.35
N GLU A 168 -2.85 0.04 -9.98
CA GLU A 168 -1.61 0.41 -10.65
C GLU A 168 -1.58 0.11 -12.15
N VAL A 169 -2.20 -0.97 -12.60
CA VAL A 169 -2.25 -1.31 -14.04
C VAL A 169 -2.98 -0.22 -14.81
N LEU A 170 -4.05 0.32 -14.24
CA LEU A 170 -4.78 1.46 -14.81
C LEU A 170 -3.97 2.76 -14.73
N LEU A 171 -3.27 3.00 -13.61
CA LEU A 171 -2.39 4.16 -13.46
C LEU A 171 -1.29 4.17 -14.53
N ARG A 172 -0.64 3.03 -14.76
CA ARG A 172 0.38 2.86 -15.80
C ARG A 172 -0.14 3.11 -17.20
N ARG A 173 -1.30 2.53 -17.53
CA ARG A 173 -1.97 2.79 -18.82
C ARG A 173 -2.29 4.26 -19.01
N LEU A 174 -2.73 4.93 -17.94
CA LEU A 174 -3.03 6.36 -17.94
C LEU A 174 -1.77 7.22 -18.15
N ILE A 175 -0.64 6.85 -17.54
CA ILE A 175 0.66 7.51 -17.77
C ILE A 175 1.13 7.32 -19.22
N VAL A 176 1.05 6.10 -19.76
CA VAL A 176 1.48 5.79 -21.14
C VAL A 176 0.61 6.50 -22.18
N ALA A 177 -0.71 6.54 -21.96
CA ALA A 177 -1.64 7.19 -22.87
C ALA A 177 -1.51 8.72 -22.90
N SER A 178 -0.92 9.32 -21.86
CA SER A 178 -0.81 10.78 -21.74
C SER A 178 0.52 11.26 -22.29
N PRO A 179 0.59 12.25 -23.18
CA PRO A 179 1.86 12.70 -23.78
C PRO A 179 2.80 13.32 -22.74
N ALA A 180 4.11 13.17 -22.93
CA ALA A 180 5.10 13.80 -22.05
C ALA A 180 5.06 15.33 -22.20
N ARG A 181 5.00 16.05 -21.07
CA ARG A 181 4.90 17.51 -21.05
C ARG A 181 6.10 18.19 -21.72
N GLU A 182 7.28 17.58 -21.63
CA GLU A 182 8.49 18.09 -22.29
C GLU A 182 8.34 18.15 -23.81
N LEU A 183 7.55 17.25 -24.41
CA LEU A 183 7.25 17.27 -25.85
C LEU A 183 6.29 18.41 -26.22
N LEU A 184 5.30 18.71 -25.36
CA LEU A 184 4.37 19.83 -25.59
C LEU A 184 5.12 21.17 -25.62
N LYS A 185 6.07 21.38 -24.69
CA LYS A 185 6.86 22.61 -24.62
C LYS A 185 7.78 22.80 -25.84
N LYS A 186 8.28 21.70 -26.43
CA LYS A 186 9.12 21.73 -27.65
C LYS A 186 8.31 21.94 -28.93
N SER A 187 7.01 21.60 -28.95
CA SER A 187 6.16 21.76 -30.15
C SER A 187 5.65 23.19 -30.38
N CYS A 188 5.63 24.05 -29.35
CA CYS A 188 5.30 25.47 -29.50
C CYS A 188 6.49 26.27 -30.04
N GLY A 189 6.86 26.02 -31.29
CA GLY A 189 7.76 26.87 -32.07
C GLY A 189 6.94 27.75 -33.01
N CYS A 190 7.04 29.08 -32.87
CA CYS A 190 6.58 30.01 -33.89
C CYS A 190 7.43 29.82 -35.16
N ASN A 191 6.93 29.05 -36.13
CA ASN A 191 7.49 29.11 -37.46
C ASN A 191 7.11 30.46 -38.08
N LYS A 192 8.08 31.30 -38.43
CA LYS A 192 7.87 32.52 -39.23
C LYS A 192 7.45 32.23 -40.69
N GLN A 193 7.10 30.99 -41.01
CA GLN A 193 6.76 30.54 -42.34
C GLN A 193 5.39 29.85 -42.29
N GLY A 194 4.35 30.60 -42.62
CA GLY A 194 3.05 30.05 -43.04
C GLY A 194 2.06 29.76 -41.92
N CYS A 195 1.08 30.65 -41.76
CA CYS A 195 -0.18 30.33 -41.10
C CYS A 195 -0.87 29.18 -41.85
N GLY A 196 -0.98 28.02 -41.21
CA GLY A 196 -1.79 26.90 -41.70
C GLY A 196 -2.61 26.36 -40.54
N CYS A 197 -3.81 26.89 -40.34
CA CYS A 197 -4.77 26.36 -39.36
C CYS A 197 -5.23 24.96 -39.81
N LYS A 198 -4.98 23.93 -39.01
CA LYS A 198 -5.82 22.73 -38.99
C LYS A 198 -6.74 22.84 -37.77
N PRO A 199 -8.05 22.55 -37.89
CA PRO A 199 -8.98 22.71 -36.78
C PRO A 199 -8.74 21.60 -35.75
N GLU A 200 -8.48 22.01 -34.52
CA GLU A 200 -8.47 21.17 -33.33
C GLU A 200 -9.89 21.13 -32.73
N PRO A 201 -10.45 19.97 -32.35
CA PRO A 201 -11.71 19.95 -31.64
C PRO A 201 -11.45 20.14 -30.14
N THR A 202 -12.00 21.26 -29.64
CA THR A 202 -12.54 21.42 -28.27
C THR A 202 -11.57 21.89 -27.17
N GLN A 203 -11.23 23.18 -27.24
CA GLN A 203 -11.35 24.19 -26.16
C GLN A 203 -11.29 23.70 -24.70
N LEU A 204 -10.13 23.84 -24.06
CA LEU A 204 -10.05 24.18 -22.64
C LEU A 204 -9.31 25.53 -22.53
N LYS A 205 -10.05 26.55 -22.08
CA LYS A 205 -9.57 27.92 -21.90
C LYS A 205 -8.42 27.96 -20.89
N SER A 206 -7.24 28.40 -21.32
CA SER A 206 -6.22 28.94 -20.41
C SER A 206 -6.03 30.42 -20.69
N SER A 207 -6.43 31.23 -19.72
CA SER A 207 -6.21 32.67 -19.64
C SER A 207 -4.73 33.02 -19.51
N GLY A 208 -4.29 34.04 -20.26
CA GLY A 208 -3.12 34.85 -19.91
C GLY A 208 -1.87 34.58 -20.74
N CYS A 209 -1.73 35.28 -21.88
CA CYS A 209 -0.41 35.54 -22.45
C CYS A 209 -0.16 37.05 -22.35
N GLY A 210 0.74 37.43 -21.45
CA GLY A 210 1.12 38.82 -21.18
C GLY A 210 1.77 39.46 -22.40
N SER A 211 1.33 40.67 -22.70
CA SER A 211 1.81 41.52 -23.78
C SER A 211 3.23 42.03 -23.51
N ASN A 212 4.23 41.54 -24.23
CA ASN A 212 5.31 42.38 -24.75
C ASN A 212 6.20 41.61 -25.74
N CYS A 213 5.94 41.77 -27.03
CA CYS A 213 6.92 41.45 -28.07
C CYS A 213 7.11 42.71 -28.92
N ARG A 214 8.22 43.42 -28.74
CA ARG A 214 8.72 44.41 -29.71
C ARG A 214 9.74 43.71 -30.60
N CYS A 215 9.56 43.79 -31.91
CA CYS A 215 10.56 43.37 -32.90
C CYS A 215 11.56 44.51 -33.10
N ALA A 216 12.86 44.20 -33.07
CA ALA A 216 13.93 45.04 -33.59
C ALA A 216 14.09 44.81 -35.10
#